data_AF-A0A482RJV8-F1
#
_entry.id   AF-A0A482RJV8-F1
#
_cell.length_a   1.000
_cell.length_b   1.000
_cell.length_c   1.000
_cell.angle_alpha   90.00
_cell.angle_beta   90.00
_cell.angle_gamma   90.00
#
_symmetry.space_group_name_H-M   'P 1'
#
loop_
_entity.id
_entity.type
_entity.pdbx_description
1 polymer ?
#
loop_
_entity_poly.entity_id
_entity_poly.type
_entity_poly.pdbx_seq_one_letter_code
_entity_poly.pdbx_strand_id
1 'polypeptide(L)'
;MAHTDERHIIAAIDQGTTSTRVLLFGTEPRLCVLASASKEFPQYFPVTGHVEHDPEEIWASVVECLATAMEKARVAPEQIASLGITNQRETVVAWNVRSGKAYGNAIVWQDGRGVGACQAKAAEHEKGIFRYADKTGLPLVPYFSASKLAWMLEHIPGLRKDAEEGIAVAGTIDAYLVWRLSGQHVTDITNASRTLLANIHTGAWDPELCADWNVPMRMLPRILCSVGNFGVCGPHSPLPGVMIGGVLGDQQAALFGQACFHAGDMKNTYGTGCFLLMNTGTSAVQSKHGLLTTVAYQLPNAPPVYALEGSVAIAGAAVTWLRDGLHCIDSAKEVEVLANSVPDSDGVTFVPAFNGLLAPHWRADARGLLIGLTRGTTVAHVARATLEAVACQSKDVLDAMMADARHVLPTLAEDIAHRPLRVDGGMSVNNLMLQIQADVLQGTVVRQVITETTALGAAFAAGLACGRWTSLEELSHMWEAEATWAPSQTPVQMQRILAPWKAAVQRSIGWSPLSADAASHAATAADGGGGTTSLGSTAEMVMRIAVTVAATGIALLTFRELFAATRSLLRK
;
A
#
# COMPACT_ATOMS: atom_id res chain seq x y z
N MET A 1 11.39 -5.59 48.63
CA MET A 1 11.72 -6.01 47.24
C MET A 1 10.93 -5.11 46.33
N ALA A 2 11.61 -4.19 45.65
CA ALA A 2 10.98 -3.30 44.68
C ALA A 2 10.50 -4.18 43.51
N HIS A 3 9.20 -4.22 43.25
CA HIS A 3 8.71 -4.64 41.95
C HIS A 3 9.12 -3.54 40.97
N THR A 4 10.34 -3.66 40.41
CA THR A 4 10.64 -3.04 39.13
C THR A 4 9.57 -3.50 38.16
N ASP A 5 8.89 -2.54 37.53
CA ASP A 5 7.79 -2.78 36.60
C ASP A 5 8.30 -3.61 35.40
N GLU A 6 8.22 -4.94 35.46
CA GLU A 6 8.87 -5.88 34.50
C GLU A 6 8.38 -5.74 33.04
N ARG A 7 7.41 -4.85 32.79
CA ARG A 7 6.79 -4.59 31.49
C ARG A 7 7.49 -3.46 30.74
N HIS A 8 8.65 -3.76 30.16
CA HIS A 8 9.46 -2.79 29.40
C HIS A 8 9.40 -2.98 27.89
N ILE A 9 8.55 -3.88 27.38
CA ILE A 9 8.56 -4.27 25.97
C ILE A 9 7.27 -3.82 25.30
N ILE A 10 7.39 -3.20 24.14
CA ILE A 10 6.26 -2.89 23.28
C ILE A 10 6.29 -3.84 22.09
N ALA A 11 5.19 -4.56 21.86
CA ALA A 11 5.03 -5.39 20.67
C ALA A 11 4.33 -4.57 19.57
N ALA A 12 4.70 -4.81 18.32
CA ALA A 12 3.98 -4.29 17.16
C ALA A 12 3.72 -5.40 16.15
N ILE A 13 2.47 -5.48 15.68
CA ILE A 13 2.09 -6.30 14.52
C ILE A 13 1.96 -5.37 13.32
N ASP A 14 2.72 -5.65 12.27
CA ASP A 14 2.59 -5.05 10.95
C ASP A 14 2.05 -6.10 9.97
N GLN A 15 0.73 -6.08 9.77
CA GLN A 15 0.02 -6.96 8.85
C GLN A 15 0.07 -6.36 7.43
N GLY A 16 1.16 -6.60 6.71
CA GLY A 16 1.32 -6.12 5.34
C GLY A 16 0.53 -6.94 4.30
N THR A 17 0.54 -6.50 3.04
CA THR A 17 -0.16 -7.19 1.95
C THR A 17 0.43 -8.55 1.60
N THR A 18 1.76 -8.69 1.61
CA THR A 18 2.43 -9.95 1.23
C THR A 18 2.94 -10.76 2.42
N SER A 19 3.08 -10.12 3.58
CA SER A 19 3.66 -10.73 4.77
C SER A 19 3.19 -10.04 6.04
N THR A 20 3.17 -10.82 7.11
CA THR A 20 3.01 -10.32 8.47
C THR A 20 4.37 -10.20 9.13
N ARG A 21 4.62 -9.05 9.76
CA ARG A 21 5.82 -8.80 10.56
C ARG A 21 5.43 -8.53 12.00
N VAL A 22 6.24 -9.02 12.93
CA VAL A 22 6.15 -8.68 14.35
C VAL A 22 7.50 -8.19 14.82
N LEU A 23 7.50 -7.06 15.51
CA LEU A 23 8.70 -6.49 16.14
C LEU A 23 8.44 -6.33 17.64
N LEU A 24 9.47 -6.68 18.44
CA LEU A 24 9.50 -6.40 19.87
C LEU A 24 10.50 -5.30 20.14
N PHE A 25 10.03 -4.20 20.73
CA PHE A 25 10.84 -3.03 21.05
C PHE A 25 11.17 -3.00 22.54
N GLY A 26 12.46 -2.97 22.85
CA GLY A 26 12.96 -2.69 24.19
C GLY A 26 12.96 -1.19 24.41
N THR A 27 12.55 -0.77 25.60
CA THR A 27 12.38 0.66 25.93
C THR A 27 13.42 1.20 26.93
N GLU A 28 14.28 0.34 27.47
CA GLU A 28 15.37 0.71 28.39
C GLU A 28 16.70 0.05 28.00
N PRO A 29 17.85 0.73 28.19
CA PRO A 29 18.00 2.15 28.55
C PRO A 29 17.68 3.11 27.38
N ARG A 30 17.50 2.56 26.17
CA ARG A 30 17.07 3.29 24.96
C ARG A 30 16.18 2.40 24.10
N LEU A 31 15.40 3.02 23.22
CA LEU A 31 14.62 2.34 22.21
C LEU A 31 15.51 1.47 21.31
N CYS A 32 15.18 0.19 21.19
CA CYS A 32 15.86 -0.73 20.26
C CYS A 32 14.94 -1.88 19.84
N VAL A 33 15.25 -2.49 18.70
CA VAL A 33 14.59 -3.73 18.25
C VAL A 33 15.24 -4.91 18.94
N LEU A 34 14.50 -5.63 19.80
CA LEU A 34 14.97 -6.83 20.50
C LEU A 34 14.91 -8.05 19.59
N ALA A 35 13.82 -8.18 18.85
CA ALA A 35 13.63 -9.25 17.87
C ALA A 35 12.62 -8.85 16.81
N SER A 36 12.72 -9.49 15.66
CA SER A 36 11.72 -9.44 14.61
C SER A 36 11.43 -10.84 14.04
N ALA A 37 10.20 -11.02 13.59
CA ALA A 37 9.75 -12.18 12.83
C ALA A 37 8.92 -11.71 11.64
N SER A 38 9.01 -12.42 10.53
CA SER A 38 8.26 -12.14 9.32
C SER A 38 7.83 -13.45 8.69
N LYS A 39 6.60 -13.49 8.19
CA LYS A 39 6.05 -14.63 7.46
C LYS A 39 5.22 -14.14 6.28
N GLU A 40 5.57 -14.62 5.09
CA GLU A 40 4.75 -14.44 3.90
C GLU A 40 3.52 -15.34 3.95
N PHE A 41 2.43 -14.90 3.33
CA PHE A 41 1.21 -15.68 3.19
C PHE A 41 0.69 -15.63 1.74
N PRO A 42 -0.04 -16.67 1.29
CA PRO A 42 -0.54 -16.77 -0.07
C PRO A 42 -1.34 -15.56 -0.55
N GLN A 43 -1.20 -15.26 -1.84
CA GLN A 43 -1.97 -14.25 -2.56
C GLN A 43 -2.90 -14.97 -3.53
N TYR A 44 -4.22 -14.78 -3.41
CA TYR A 44 -5.19 -15.47 -4.26
C TYR A 44 -5.64 -14.57 -5.41
N PHE A 45 -5.58 -15.12 -6.62
CA PHE A 45 -6.01 -14.47 -7.86
C PHE A 45 -7.07 -15.35 -8.56
N PRO A 46 -8.30 -15.42 -8.03
CA PRO A 46 -9.32 -16.36 -8.53
C PRO A 46 -9.68 -16.10 -10.00
N VAL A 47 -9.68 -14.84 -10.41
CA VAL A 47 -9.79 -14.38 -11.80
C VAL A 47 -8.95 -13.12 -12.00
N THR A 48 -8.69 -12.76 -13.26
CA THR A 48 -7.91 -11.55 -13.60
C THR A 48 -8.49 -10.30 -12.94
N GLY A 49 -7.63 -9.55 -12.25
CA GLY A 49 -8.01 -8.31 -11.56
C GLY A 49 -8.63 -8.51 -10.18
N HIS A 50 -8.90 -9.74 -9.75
CA HIS A 50 -9.32 -10.05 -8.38
C HIS A 50 -8.12 -10.42 -7.52
N VAL A 51 -8.10 -9.92 -6.29
CA VAL A 51 -7.03 -10.16 -5.31
C VAL A 51 -7.67 -10.43 -3.95
N GLU A 52 -7.39 -11.60 -3.39
CA GLU A 52 -8.00 -12.09 -2.16
C GLU A 52 -6.94 -12.65 -1.19
N HIS A 53 -7.23 -12.59 0.10
CA HIS A 53 -6.48 -13.27 1.16
C HIS A 53 -7.40 -14.13 2.01
N ASP A 54 -6.94 -15.30 2.44
CA ASP A 54 -7.63 -16.08 3.46
C ASP A 54 -7.42 -15.42 4.85
N PRO A 55 -8.49 -14.99 5.56
CA PRO A 55 -8.38 -14.39 6.89
C PRO A 55 -7.75 -15.30 7.94
N GLU A 56 -7.91 -16.63 7.83
CA GLU A 56 -7.28 -17.57 8.76
C GLU A 56 -5.79 -17.74 8.49
N GLU A 57 -5.33 -17.62 7.24
CA GLU A 57 -3.89 -17.59 6.93
C GLU A 57 -3.24 -16.28 7.43
N ILE A 58 -3.93 -15.15 7.29
CA ILE A 58 -3.52 -13.88 7.92
C ILE A 58 -3.38 -14.09 9.43
N TRP A 59 -4.40 -14.61 10.10
CA TRP A 59 -4.35 -14.83 11.54
C TRP A 59 -3.24 -15.81 11.96
N ALA A 60 -3.11 -16.95 11.27
CA ALA A 60 -2.08 -17.93 11.55
C ALA A 60 -0.67 -17.32 11.44
N SER A 61 -0.45 -16.45 10.44
CA SER A 61 0.82 -15.74 10.28
C SER A 61 1.11 -14.78 11.44
N VAL A 62 0.11 -14.10 11.99
CA VAL A 62 0.24 -13.23 13.17
C VAL A 62 0.64 -14.04 14.41
N VAL A 63 -0.05 -15.15 14.66
CA VAL A 63 0.24 -16.03 15.81
C VAL A 63 1.67 -16.56 15.73
N GLU A 64 2.09 -17.03 14.56
CA GLU A 64 3.43 -17.57 14.35
C GLU A 64 4.52 -16.51 14.50
N CYS A 65 4.32 -15.31 13.92
CA CYS A 65 5.27 -14.22 14.06
C CYS A 65 5.40 -13.73 15.50
N LEU A 66 4.28 -13.65 16.25
CA LEU A 66 4.30 -13.33 17.68
C LEU A 66 5.13 -14.35 18.47
N ALA A 67 4.84 -15.63 18.30
CA ALA A 67 5.56 -16.72 18.97
C ALA A 67 7.06 -16.70 18.63
N THR A 68 7.38 -16.57 17.34
CA THR A 68 8.76 -16.54 16.85
C THR A 68 9.54 -15.34 17.37
N ALA A 69 8.93 -14.15 17.39
CA ALA A 69 9.59 -12.94 17.90
C ALA A 69 9.85 -13.03 19.40
N MET A 70 8.87 -13.53 20.18
CA MET A 70 9.03 -13.77 21.62
C MET A 70 10.09 -14.82 21.92
N GLU A 71 10.13 -15.92 21.18
CA GLU A 71 11.17 -16.95 21.32
C GLU A 71 12.57 -16.40 21.05
N LYS A 72 12.74 -15.65 19.94
CA LYS A 72 14.02 -15.01 19.59
C LYS A 72 14.49 -14.01 20.65
N ALA A 73 13.57 -13.21 21.19
CA ALA A 73 13.87 -12.26 22.25
C ALA A 73 14.01 -12.90 23.64
N ARG A 74 13.58 -14.17 23.81
CA ARG A 74 13.45 -14.86 25.10
C ARG A 74 12.56 -14.09 26.08
N VAL A 75 11.42 -13.64 25.59
CA VAL A 75 10.47 -12.79 26.30
C VAL A 75 9.16 -13.54 26.53
N ALA A 76 8.64 -13.45 27.75
CA ALA A 76 7.32 -13.96 28.07
C ALA A 76 6.22 -12.90 27.80
N PRO A 77 4.98 -13.30 27.47
CA PRO A 77 3.88 -12.36 27.24
C PRO A 77 3.67 -11.33 28.35
N GLU A 78 3.92 -11.71 29.61
CA GLU A 78 3.72 -10.88 30.80
C GLU A 78 4.65 -9.67 30.86
N GLN A 79 5.76 -9.69 30.11
CA GLN A 79 6.73 -8.60 29.99
C GLN A 79 6.36 -7.58 28.90
N ILE A 80 5.34 -7.88 28.09
CA ILE A 80 4.84 -6.96 27.07
C ILE A 80 3.86 -5.98 27.72
N ALA A 81 4.22 -4.70 27.69
CA ALA A 81 3.43 -3.62 28.29
C ALA A 81 2.18 -3.31 27.47
N SER A 82 2.32 -3.28 26.15
CA SER A 82 1.28 -2.87 25.21
C SER A 82 1.56 -3.42 23.81
N LEU A 83 0.49 -3.58 23.03
CA LEU A 83 0.52 -4.01 21.65
C LEU A 83 0.05 -2.89 20.73
N GLY A 84 0.86 -2.61 19.71
CA GLY A 84 0.49 -1.80 18.55
C GLY A 84 0.09 -2.68 17.36
N ILE A 85 -0.93 -2.27 16.62
CA ILE A 85 -1.35 -2.94 15.38
C ILE A 85 -1.30 -1.94 14.24
N THR A 86 -0.71 -2.36 13.13
CA THR A 86 -0.78 -1.68 11.87
C THR A 86 -0.98 -2.68 10.75
N ASN A 87 -1.60 -2.24 9.66
CA ASN A 87 -2.13 -3.14 8.65
C ASN A 87 -2.15 -2.52 7.26
N GLN A 88 -2.16 -3.37 6.25
CA GLN A 88 -2.61 -3.01 4.91
C GLN A 88 -4.00 -2.39 5.00
N ARG A 89 -4.12 -1.17 4.51
CA ARG A 89 -5.35 -0.40 4.53
C ARG A 89 -6.32 -0.91 3.45
N GLU A 90 -7.55 -0.42 3.51
CA GLU A 90 -8.67 -0.68 2.58
C GLU A 90 -9.18 -2.13 2.47
N THR A 91 -8.32 -3.15 2.60
CA THR A 91 -8.66 -4.58 2.58
C THR A 91 -9.72 -4.89 3.63
N VAL A 92 -10.82 -5.53 3.25
CA VAL A 92 -11.95 -5.83 4.13
C VAL A 92 -12.23 -7.31 4.25
N VAL A 93 -12.70 -7.70 5.44
CA VAL A 93 -13.19 -9.04 5.76
C VAL A 93 -14.52 -8.94 6.49
N ALA A 94 -15.41 -9.90 6.28
CA ALA A 94 -16.67 -10.06 7.00
C ALA A 94 -16.68 -11.40 7.74
N TRP A 95 -17.07 -11.39 9.01
CA TRP A 95 -17.05 -12.56 9.87
C TRP A 95 -18.26 -12.61 10.80
N ASN A 96 -18.55 -13.82 11.28
CA ASN A 96 -19.64 -14.07 12.20
C ASN A 96 -19.15 -13.83 13.65
N VAL A 97 -19.79 -12.94 14.41
CA VAL A 97 -19.33 -12.59 15.77
C VAL A 97 -19.46 -13.73 16.78
N ARG A 98 -20.29 -14.74 16.50
CA ARG A 98 -20.54 -15.87 17.41
C ARG A 98 -19.55 -17.00 17.17
N SER A 99 -19.33 -17.35 15.90
CA SER A 99 -18.46 -18.48 15.54
C SER A 99 -17.02 -18.06 15.24
N GLY A 100 -16.79 -16.77 14.96
CA GLY A 100 -15.51 -16.23 14.50
C GLY A 100 -15.13 -16.57 13.07
N LYS A 101 -15.95 -17.36 12.37
CA LYS A 101 -15.67 -17.75 10.99
C LYS A 101 -15.91 -16.59 10.03
N ALA A 102 -14.97 -16.37 9.13
CA ALA A 102 -15.17 -15.49 8.00
C ALA A 102 -16.25 -16.04 7.05
N TYR A 103 -17.03 -15.16 6.44
CA TYR A 103 -18.03 -15.54 5.43
C TYR A 103 -17.38 -15.87 4.08
N GLY A 104 -16.13 -15.45 3.87
CA GLY A 104 -15.32 -15.68 2.69
C GLY A 104 -13.95 -15.01 2.85
N ASN A 105 -13.18 -14.98 1.76
CA ASN A 105 -11.89 -14.33 1.75
C ASN A 105 -11.99 -12.83 2.01
N ALA A 106 -10.91 -12.26 2.54
CA ALA A 106 -10.73 -10.82 2.55
C ALA A 106 -10.51 -10.31 1.12
N ILE A 107 -11.19 -9.23 0.74
CA ILE A 107 -11.01 -8.60 -0.57
C ILE A 107 -9.95 -7.50 -0.43
N VAL A 108 -8.85 -7.66 -1.16
CA VAL A 108 -7.63 -6.86 -0.98
C VAL A 108 -7.76 -5.50 -1.65
N TRP A 109 -7.05 -4.49 -1.15
CA TRP A 109 -7.03 -3.13 -1.71
C TRP A 109 -6.70 -3.07 -3.22
N GLN A 110 -5.94 -4.03 -3.73
CA GLN A 110 -5.57 -4.15 -5.15
C GLN A 110 -6.70 -4.67 -6.05
N ASP A 111 -7.78 -5.18 -5.45
CA ASP A 111 -8.87 -5.83 -6.16
C ASP A 111 -9.70 -4.84 -7.00
N GLY A 112 -9.86 -5.15 -8.28
CA GLY A 112 -10.58 -4.34 -9.27
C GLY A 112 -12.07 -4.64 -9.42
N ARG A 113 -12.65 -5.60 -8.68
CA ARG A 113 -14.05 -6.03 -8.90
C ARG A 113 -15.08 -4.91 -8.66
N GLY A 114 -14.71 -3.89 -7.89
CA GLY A 114 -15.54 -2.72 -7.61
C GLY A 114 -15.57 -1.64 -8.70
N VAL A 115 -14.84 -1.79 -9.82
CA VAL A 115 -14.74 -0.74 -10.86
C VAL A 115 -16.11 -0.32 -11.40
N GLY A 116 -16.96 -1.28 -11.78
CA GLY A 116 -18.27 -0.98 -12.35
C GLY A 116 -19.17 -0.21 -11.39
N ALA A 117 -19.20 -0.60 -10.11
CA ALA A 117 -19.98 0.09 -9.08
C ALA A 117 -19.47 1.53 -8.83
N CYS A 118 -18.14 1.74 -8.83
CA CYS A 118 -17.56 3.08 -8.70
C CYS A 118 -17.91 3.97 -9.90
N GLN A 119 -17.83 3.43 -11.13
CA GLN A 119 -18.16 4.16 -12.35
C GLN A 119 -19.63 4.55 -12.42
N ALA A 120 -20.53 3.64 -12.05
CA ALA A 120 -21.97 3.92 -12.00
C ALA A 120 -22.28 5.08 -11.05
N LYS A 121 -21.76 5.02 -9.81
CA LYS A 121 -21.95 6.10 -8.81
C LYS A 121 -21.31 7.43 -9.22
N ALA A 122 -20.18 7.39 -9.92
CA ALA A 122 -19.53 8.58 -10.45
C ALA A 122 -20.37 9.22 -11.57
N ALA A 123 -20.99 8.42 -12.45
CA ALA A 123 -21.80 8.91 -13.56
C ALA A 123 -23.11 9.61 -13.12
N GLU A 124 -23.61 9.28 -11.93
CA GLU A 124 -24.83 9.85 -11.34
C GLU A 124 -24.62 11.26 -10.72
N HIS A 125 -23.40 11.80 -10.69
CA HIS A 125 -23.10 13.04 -9.99
C HIS A 125 -22.13 13.94 -10.75
N GLU A 126 -22.35 15.26 -10.71
CA GLU A 126 -21.57 16.26 -11.46
C GLU A 126 -20.08 16.28 -11.09
N LYS A 127 -19.75 15.98 -9.81
CA LYS A 127 -18.36 15.85 -9.32
C LYS A 127 -17.67 14.57 -9.82
N GLY A 128 -18.35 13.71 -10.58
CA GLY A 128 -17.79 12.48 -11.14
C GLY A 128 -17.17 11.59 -10.07
N ILE A 129 -15.91 11.20 -10.28
CA ILE A 129 -15.17 10.38 -9.30
C ILE A 129 -14.99 11.08 -7.96
N PHE A 130 -15.11 12.41 -7.86
CA PHE A 130 -14.93 13.15 -6.60
C PHE A 130 -16.24 13.38 -5.84
N ARG A 131 -17.31 12.64 -6.17
CA ARG A 131 -18.64 12.73 -5.52
C ARG A 131 -18.59 12.76 -3.99
N TYR A 132 -17.72 11.96 -3.37
CA TYR A 132 -17.61 11.85 -1.91
C TYR A 132 -16.41 12.59 -1.30
N ALA A 133 -15.68 13.37 -2.09
CA ALA A 133 -14.42 13.97 -1.64
C ALA A 133 -14.61 14.97 -0.49
N ASP A 134 -15.74 15.70 -0.42
CA ASP A 134 -15.99 16.68 0.65
C ASP A 134 -16.23 16.03 2.03
N LYS A 135 -16.58 14.75 2.07
CA LYS A 135 -16.79 14.00 3.32
C LYS A 135 -15.62 13.09 3.65
N THR A 136 -15.05 12.46 2.62
CA THR A 136 -14.09 11.37 2.77
C THR A 136 -12.66 11.77 2.43
N GLY A 137 -12.47 12.81 1.61
CA GLY A 137 -11.18 13.14 1.01
C GLY A 137 -10.76 12.23 -0.15
N LEU A 138 -11.62 11.30 -0.58
CA LEU A 138 -11.28 10.21 -1.50
C LEU A 138 -12.08 10.25 -2.82
N PRO A 139 -11.48 9.79 -3.94
CA PRO A 139 -12.21 9.54 -5.18
C PRO A 139 -12.93 8.17 -5.20
N LEU A 140 -13.88 8.01 -6.11
CA LEU A 140 -14.59 6.77 -6.42
C LEU A 140 -13.74 5.89 -7.34
N VAL A 141 -12.88 5.07 -6.72
CA VAL A 141 -12.06 4.06 -7.37
C VAL A 141 -12.14 2.75 -6.57
N PRO A 142 -11.94 1.58 -7.19
CA PRO A 142 -12.07 0.28 -6.51
C PRO A 142 -11.03 0.05 -5.40
N TYR A 143 -10.10 0.98 -5.17
CA TYR A 143 -9.08 0.92 -4.12
C TYR A 143 -9.70 0.83 -2.72
N PHE A 144 -10.77 1.58 -2.45
CA PHE A 144 -11.34 1.73 -1.11
C PHE A 144 -12.35 0.63 -0.71
N SER A 145 -12.69 0.57 0.57
CA SER A 145 -13.46 -0.54 1.16
C SER A 145 -14.93 -0.61 0.75
N ALA A 146 -15.60 0.54 0.52
CA ALA A 146 -17.04 0.61 0.33
C ALA A 146 -17.55 -0.30 -0.79
N SER A 147 -16.92 -0.25 -1.96
CA SER A 147 -17.31 -1.10 -3.11
C SER A 147 -17.09 -2.59 -2.84
N LYS A 148 -16.09 -2.94 -2.03
CA LYS A 148 -15.80 -4.32 -1.64
C LYS A 148 -16.86 -4.85 -0.70
N LEU A 149 -17.22 -4.08 0.34
CA LEU A 149 -18.29 -4.43 1.27
C LEU A 149 -19.64 -4.56 0.57
N ALA A 150 -19.97 -3.62 -0.32
CA ALA A 150 -21.18 -3.69 -1.14
C ALA A 150 -21.22 -4.98 -1.97
N TRP A 151 -20.11 -5.32 -2.64
CA TRP A 151 -19.97 -6.55 -3.40
C TRP A 151 -20.14 -7.80 -2.52
N MET A 152 -19.46 -7.86 -1.36
CA MET A 152 -19.57 -9.00 -0.43
C MET A 152 -21.01 -9.23 0.01
N LEU A 153 -21.70 -8.16 0.42
CA LEU A 153 -23.06 -8.25 0.90
C LEU A 153 -24.09 -8.62 -0.20
N GLU A 154 -23.75 -8.40 -1.47
CA GLU A 154 -24.57 -8.80 -2.62
C GLU A 154 -24.29 -10.24 -3.06
N HIS A 155 -23.03 -10.67 -3.01
CA HIS A 155 -22.59 -11.92 -3.65
C HIS A 155 -22.35 -13.08 -2.67
N ILE A 156 -22.13 -12.82 -1.38
CA ILE A 156 -21.87 -13.87 -0.40
C ILE A 156 -23.19 -14.34 0.24
N PRO A 157 -23.60 -15.60 0.04
CA PRO A 157 -24.87 -16.12 0.55
C PRO A 157 -24.98 -15.96 2.08
N GLY A 158 -26.13 -15.48 2.55
CA GLY A 158 -26.43 -15.31 3.97
C GLY A 158 -25.81 -14.07 4.63
N LEU A 159 -24.74 -13.48 4.08
CA LEU A 159 -24.05 -12.36 4.70
C LEU A 159 -24.95 -11.13 4.89
N ARG A 160 -25.77 -10.78 3.88
CA ARG A 160 -26.73 -9.67 3.96
C ARG A 160 -27.64 -9.78 5.17
N LYS A 161 -28.33 -10.91 5.29
CA LYS A 161 -29.29 -11.20 6.35
C LYS A 161 -28.60 -11.15 7.71
N ASP A 162 -27.46 -11.83 7.84
CA ASP A 162 -26.74 -11.88 9.11
C ASP A 162 -26.18 -10.51 9.50
N ALA A 163 -25.78 -9.66 8.55
CA ALA A 163 -25.35 -8.29 8.80
C ALA A 163 -26.52 -7.41 9.29
N GLU A 164 -27.69 -7.55 8.66
CA GLU A 164 -28.93 -6.87 9.07
C GLU A 164 -29.44 -7.34 10.43
N GLU A 165 -29.13 -8.57 10.86
CA GLU A 165 -29.45 -9.11 12.19
C GLU A 165 -28.34 -8.83 13.23
N GLY A 166 -27.16 -8.36 12.81
CA GLY A 166 -25.98 -8.11 13.66
C GLY A 166 -25.26 -9.36 14.12
N ILE A 167 -25.41 -10.45 13.37
CA ILE A 167 -24.67 -11.69 13.51
C ILE A 167 -23.36 -11.61 12.72
N ALA A 168 -23.38 -10.96 11.55
CA ALA A 168 -22.20 -10.66 10.77
C ALA A 168 -21.72 -9.23 11.03
N VAL A 169 -20.41 -9.09 11.17
CA VAL A 169 -19.71 -7.80 11.18
C VAL A 169 -18.64 -7.82 10.11
N ALA A 170 -18.15 -6.63 9.74
CA ALA A 170 -17.01 -6.49 8.86
C ALA A 170 -16.07 -5.40 9.37
N GLY A 171 -14.91 -5.30 8.75
CA GLY A 171 -13.94 -4.27 9.03
C GLY A 171 -12.72 -4.42 8.15
N THR A 172 -11.86 -3.42 8.23
CA THR A 172 -10.48 -3.51 7.75
C THR A 172 -9.68 -4.51 8.60
N ILE A 173 -8.47 -4.86 8.15
CA ILE A 173 -7.67 -5.90 8.79
C ILE A 173 -7.34 -5.59 10.25
N ASP A 174 -7.12 -4.33 10.63
CA ASP A 174 -6.98 -3.93 12.04
C ASP A 174 -8.18 -4.37 12.89
N ALA A 175 -9.40 -4.07 12.45
CA ALA A 175 -10.60 -4.41 13.19
C ALA A 175 -10.78 -5.92 13.35
N TYR A 176 -10.40 -6.68 12.32
CA TYR A 176 -10.37 -8.14 12.39
C TYR A 176 -9.33 -8.65 13.39
N LEU A 177 -8.10 -8.13 13.37
CA LEU A 177 -7.05 -8.53 14.31
C LEU A 177 -7.38 -8.15 15.76
N VAL A 178 -7.89 -6.93 15.99
CA VAL A 178 -8.36 -6.50 17.31
C VAL A 178 -9.46 -7.42 17.81
N TRP A 179 -10.41 -7.80 16.94
CA TRP A 179 -11.46 -8.75 17.29
C TRP A 179 -10.91 -10.14 17.61
N ARG A 180 -9.99 -10.68 16.81
CA ARG A 180 -9.35 -11.99 17.08
C ARG A 180 -8.58 -11.99 18.40
N LEU A 181 -7.94 -10.89 18.74
CA LEU A 181 -7.12 -10.76 19.95
C LEU A 181 -7.96 -10.49 21.21
N SER A 182 -9.02 -9.68 21.13
CA SER A 182 -9.72 -9.12 22.31
C SER A 182 -11.24 -9.31 22.32
N GLY A 183 -11.83 -9.75 21.21
CA GLY A 183 -13.28 -9.80 20.99
C GLY A 183 -13.93 -8.43 20.74
N GLN A 184 -13.17 -7.33 20.77
CA GLN A 184 -13.71 -5.99 20.49
C GLN A 184 -13.82 -5.74 18.99
N HIS A 185 -14.94 -5.18 18.55
CA HIS A 185 -15.17 -4.79 17.17
C HIS A 185 -14.99 -3.28 17.01
N VAL A 186 -13.71 -2.88 16.91
CA VAL A 186 -13.27 -1.48 16.85
C VAL A 186 -12.22 -1.29 15.76
N THR A 187 -12.11 -0.07 15.25
CA THR A 187 -11.07 0.37 14.30
C THR A 187 -10.58 1.74 14.72
N ASP A 188 -9.45 2.20 14.19
CA ASP A 188 -9.03 3.59 14.38
C ASP A 188 -9.52 4.51 13.26
N ILE A 189 -9.46 5.81 13.52
CA ILE A 189 -9.88 6.83 12.56
C ILE A 189 -9.05 6.82 11.26
N THR A 190 -7.77 6.40 11.30
CA THR A 190 -6.93 6.36 10.10
C THR A 190 -7.34 5.23 9.16
N ASN A 191 -7.68 4.03 9.67
CA ASN A 191 -8.24 2.96 8.86
C ASN A 191 -9.66 3.29 8.40
N ALA A 192 -10.50 3.84 9.28
CA ALA A 192 -11.86 4.25 8.92
C ALA A 192 -11.89 5.29 7.79
N SER A 193 -10.96 6.24 7.77
CA SER A 193 -10.88 7.27 6.72
C SER A 193 -10.60 6.69 5.33
N ARG A 194 -10.21 5.42 5.22
CA ARG A 194 -9.89 4.73 3.96
C ARG A 194 -11.05 3.97 3.36
N THR A 195 -12.21 4.00 4.02
CA THR A 195 -13.30 3.10 3.67
C THR A 195 -14.23 3.64 2.60
N LEU A 196 -14.20 4.94 2.29
CA LEU A 196 -15.28 5.69 1.59
C LEU A 196 -16.63 5.71 2.35
N LEU A 197 -16.67 5.28 3.61
CA LEU A 197 -17.89 5.24 4.44
C LEU A 197 -17.82 6.16 5.66
N ALA A 198 -16.62 6.59 6.07
CA ALA A 198 -16.42 7.50 7.19
C ALA A 198 -16.30 8.96 6.72
N ASN A 199 -16.91 9.87 7.48
CA ASN A 199 -16.73 11.30 7.29
C ASN A 199 -15.54 11.77 8.14
N ILE A 200 -14.46 12.17 7.47
CA ILE A 200 -13.17 12.49 8.10
C ILE A 200 -13.22 13.72 9.01
N HIS A 201 -14.21 14.61 8.80
CA HIS A 201 -14.38 15.81 9.62
C HIS A 201 -15.08 15.51 10.94
N THR A 202 -16.00 14.55 10.93
CA THR A 202 -16.74 14.13 12.13
C THR A 202 -16.05 12.99 12.89
N GLY A 203 -15.20 12.23 12.22
CA GLY A 203 -14.58 11.01 12.79
C GLY A 203 -15.56 9.86 12.97
N ALA A 204 -16.70 9.87 12.25
CA ALA A 204 -17.77 8.89 12.38
C ALA A 204 -18.17 8.29 11.02
N TRP A 205 -18.82 7.13 11.05
CA TRP A 205 -19.49 6.57 9.88
C TRP A 205 -20.58 7.52 9.40
N ASP A 206 -20.60 7.80 8.09
CA ASP A 206 -21.58 8.70 7.48
C ASP A 206 -22.82 7.90 7.03
N PRO A 207 -24.02 8.17 7.59
CA PRO A 207 -25.22 7.42 7.26
C PRO A 207 -25.61 7.48 5.79
N GLU A 208 -25.36 8.62 5.12
CA GLU A 208 -25.71 8.80 3.71
C GLU A 208 -24.77 7.98 2.82
N LEU A 209 -23.46 7.98 3.11
CA LEU A 209 -22.49 7.15 2.39
C LEU A 209 -22.78 5.66 2.58
N CYS A 210 -23.08 5.24 3.81
CA CYS A 210 -23.43 3.86 4.12
C CYS A 210 -24.71 3.42 3.40
N ALA A 211 -25.75 4.25 3.40
CA ALA A 211 -27.00 3.98 2.70
C ALA A 211 -26.79 3.89 1.18
N ASP A 212 -26.02 4.82 0.60
CA ASP A 212 -25.75 4.84 -0.83
C ASP A 212 -24.96 3.60 -1.30
N TRP A 213 -24.00 3.11 -0.50
CA TRP A 213 -23.29 1.86 -0.78
C TRP A 213 -24.04 0.60 -0.33
N ASN A 214 -25.25 0.75 0.22
CA ASN A 214 -26.05 -0.34 0.78
C ASN A 214 -25.26 -1.18 1.81
N VAL A 215 -24.55 -0.50 2.72
CA VAL A 215 -23.78 -1.10 3.81
C VAL A 215 -24.49 -0.83 5.15
N PRO A 216 -25.01 -1.86 5.83
CA PRO A 216 -25.65 -1.68 7.14
C PRO A 216 -24.66 -1.15 8.18
N MET A 217 -24.86 0.06 8.71
CA MET A 217 -23.95 0.65 9.71
C MET A 217 -23.69 -0.23 10.92
N ARG A 218 -24.67 -1.07 11.31
CA ARG A 218 -24.55 -2.01 12.43
C ARG A 218 -23.47 -3.08 12.26
N MET A 219 -23.00 -3.33 11.03
CA MET A 219 -21.93 -4.28 10.76
C MET A 219 -20.53 -3.64 10.86
N LEU A 220 -20.44 -2.31 10.97
CA LEU A 220 -19.19 -1.55 10.97
C LEU A 220 -18.62 -1.39 12.38
N PRO A 221 -17.28 -1.41 12.54
CA PRO A 221 -16.63 -1.33 13.85
C PRO A 221 -16.80 0.06 14.45
N ARG A 222 -16.79 0.18 15.79
CA ARG A 222 -16.74 1.51 16.40
C ARG A 222 -15.38 2.17 16.11
N ILE A 223 -15.40 3.41 15.62
CA ILE A 223 -14.19 4.20 15.34
C ILE A 223 -13.65 4.80 16.64
N LEU A 224 -12.35 4.62 16.89
CA LEU A 224 -11.61 5.16 18.02
C LEU A 224 -10.46 6.07 17.56
N CYS A 225 -9.88 6.82 18.49
CA CYS A 225 -8.61 7.51 18.27
C CYS A 225 -7.48 6.49 18.05
N SER A 226 -6.47 6.84 17.26
CA SER A 226 -5.32 5.97 16.92
C SER A 226 -4.48 5.53 18.12
N VAL A 227 -4.44 6.36 19.16
CA VAL A 227 -3.80 6.05 20.46
C VAL A 227 -4.91 5.90 21.49
N GLY A 228 -4.94 4.78 22.21
CA GLY A 228 -5.96 4.53 23.23
C GLY A 228 -6.18 3.05 23.52
N ASN A 229 -7.20 2.74 24.32
CA ASN A 229 -7.53 1.35 24.66
C ASN A 229 -8.49 0.74 23.61
N PHE A 230 -7.97 -0.17 22.79
CA PHE A 230 -8.75 -0.93 21.80
C PHE A 230 -9.30 -2.25 22.35
N GLY A 231 -8.88 -2.64 23.55
CA GLY A 231 -9.22 -3.90 24.19
C GLY A 231 -8.03 -4.53 24.89
N VAL A 232 -8.30 -5.55 25.69
CA VAL A 232 -7.28 -6.39 26.32
C VAL A 232 -7.30 -7.74 25.64
N CYS A 233 -6.13 -8.24 25.26
CA CYS A 233 -5.98 -9.55 24.67
C CYS A 233 -6.54 -10.65 25.59
N GLY A 234 -7.42 -11.49 25.04
CA GLY A 234 -8.14 -12.51 25.80
C GLY A 234 -7.26 -13.68 26.26
N PRO A 235 -7.77 -14.58 27.12
CA PRO A 235 -6.99 -15.69 27.70
C PRO A 235 -6.44 -16.70 26.67
N HIS A 236 -7.05 -16.79 25.50
CA HIS A 236 -6.62 -17.68 24.40
C HIS A 236 -5.82 -16.95 23.31
N SER A 237 -5.56 -15.65 23.50
CA SER A 237 -4.66 -14.87 22.65
C SER A 237 -3.21 -15.32 22.87
N PRO A 238 -2.31 -15.18 21.89
CA PRO A 238 -0.87 -15.32 22.11
C PRO A 238 -0.28 -14.33 23.14
N LEU A 239 -1.02 -13.27 23.47
CA LEU A 239 -0.59 -12.20 24.39
C LEU A 239 -1.61 -11.96 25.52
N PRO A 240 -1.95 -12.96 26.35
CA PRO A 240 -3.04 -12.84 27.31
C PRO A 240 -2.82 -11.67 28.30
N GLY A 241 -3.85 -10.84 28.47
CA GLY A 241 -3.80 -9.70 29.41
C GLY A 241 -3.04 -8.47 28.91
N VAL A 242 -2.45 -8.51 27.72
CA VAL A 242 -1.78 -7.35 27.11
C VAL A 242 -2.82 -6.39 26.53
N MET A 243 -2.66 -5.10 26.81
CA MET A 243 -3.53 -4.05 26.23
C MET A 243 -3.16 -3.80 24.76
N ILE A 244 -4.15 -3.63 23.91
CA ILE A 244 -3.99 -3.10 22.56
C ILE A 244 -4.08 -1.58 22.65
N GLY A 245 -2.92 -0.92 22.61
CA GLY A 245 -2.78 0.51 22.92
C GLY A 245 -2.72 1.43 21.69
N GLY A 246 -2.49 0.87 20.51
CA GLY A 246 -2.33 1.68 19.29
C GLY A 246 -2.78 0.92 18.05
N VAL A 247 -3.54 1.60 17.20
CA VAL A 247 -3.97 1.08 15.89
C VAL A 247 -3.84 2.21 14.87
N LEU A 248 -3.12 1.96 13.78
CA LEU A 248 -2.97 2.89 12.66
C LEU A 248 -2.91 2.12 11.34
N GLY A 249 -3.41 2.70 10.25
CA GLY A 249 -3.14 2.17 8.91
C GLY A 249 -1.64 2.26 8.58
N ASP A 250 -1.10 1.32 7.82
CA ASP A 250 0.35 1.18 7.55
C ASP A 250 1.08 2.48 7.18
N GLN A 251 0.55 3.24 6.23
CA GLN A 251 1.21 4.45 5.77
C GLN A 251 1.15 5.57 6.80
N GLN A 252 0.08 5.65 7.58
CA GLN A 252 -0.07 6.56 8.71
C GLN A 252 0.81 6.14 9.90
N ALA A 253 0.94 4.85 10.15
CA ALA A 253 1.89 4.32 11.12
C ALA A 253 3.33 4.67 10.73
N ALA A 254 3.71 4.53 9.46
CA ALA A 254 5.02 4.96 8.97
C ALA A 254 5.25 6.48 9.15
N LEU A 255 4.24 7.31 8.90
CA LEU A 255 4.29 8.76 9.19
C LEU A 255 4.51 9.03 10.69
N PHE A 256 3.81 8.31 11.55
CA PHE A 256 3.96 8.42 13.00
C PHE A 256 5.32 7.93 13.49
N GLY A 257 5.81 6.80 12.96
CA GLY A 257 7.11 6.19 13.30
C GLY A 257 8.30 7.02 12.82
N GLN A 258 8.13 7.78 11.73
CA GLN A 258 9.07 8.78 11.27
C GLN A 258 9.05 10.06 12.13
N ALA A 259 8.27 10.13 13.20
CA ALA A 259 8.10 11.32 14.04
C ALA A 259 7.66 12.57 13.26
N CYS A 260 6.82 12.39 12.22
CA CYS A 260 6.28 13.49 11.41
C CYS A 260 5.06 14.12 12.10
N PHE A 261 5.27 14.74 13.25
CA PHE A 261 4.20 15.24 14.13
C PHE A 261 3.79 16.70 13.84
N HIS A 262 4.58 17.43 13.06
CA HIS A 262 4.31 18.83 12.75
C HIS A 262 3.78 18.99 11.33
N ALA A 263 2.85 19.93 11.13
CA ALA A 263 2.39 20.30 9.79
C ALA A 263 3.59 20.64 8.88
N GLY A 264 3.64 20.03 7.70
CA GLY A 264 4.75 20.11 6.77
C GLY A 264 5.76 18.96 6.85
N ASP A 265 5.74 18.14 7.91
CA ASP A 265 6.58 16.95 7.97
C ASP A 265 6.11 15.94 6.92
N MET A 266 7.08 15.32 6.25
CA MET A 266 6.83 14.41 5.13
C MET A 266 7.63 13.15 5.27
N LYS A 267 7.01 12.05 4.83
CA LYS A 267 7.71 10.79 4.59
C LYS A 267 7.35 10.21 3.24
N ASN A 268 8.26 9.41 2.68
CA ASN A 268 7.99 8.55 1.53
C ASN A 268 8.44 7.11 1.79
N THR A 269 7.51 6.17 1.71
CA THR A 269 7.80 4.74 1.85
C THR A 269 8.07 4.13 0.48
N TYR A 270 9.27 3.60 0.25
CA TYR A 270 9.64 2.94 -1.00
C TYR A 270 9.54 1.41 -0.87
N GLY A 271 8.35 0.89 -1.14
CA GLY A 271 8.03 -0.54 -1.20
C GLY A 271 7.79 -1.01 -2.64
N THR A 272 6.83 -1.92 -2.82
CA THR A 272 6.36 -2.33 -4.16
C THR A 272 5.91 -1.12 -5.00
N GLY A 273 5.16 -0.21 -4.36
CA GLY A 273 4.89 1.16 -4.83
C GLY A 273 5.57 2.20 -3.93
N CYS A 274 5.30 3.49 -4.16
CA CYS A 274 5.67 4.58 -3.25
C CYS A 274 4.44 5.23 -2.63
N PHE A 275 4.52 5.55 -1.35
CA PHE A 275 3.46 6.25 -0.63
C PHE A 275 4.05 7.44 0.11
N LEU A 276 3.83 8.63 -0.46
CA LEU A 276 4.27 9.89 0.11
C LEU A 276 3.12 10.49 0.90
N LEU A 277 3.39 10.84 2.16
CA LEU A 277 2.42 11.48 3.06
C LEU A 277 3.02 12.76 3.62
N MET A 278 2.21 13.82 3.66
CA MET A 278 2.53 15.09 4.29
C MET A 278 1.54 15.35 5.42
N ASN A 279 2.02 15.56 6.64
CA ASN A 279 1.21 16.01 7.76
C ASN A 279 0.69 17.44 7.48
N THR A 280 -0.62 17.67 7.58
CA THR A 280 -1.24 18.99 7.34
C THR A 280 -1.81 19.61 8.61
N GLY A 281 -1.42 19.11 9.78
CA GLY A 281 -1.94 19.51 11.08
C GLY A 281 -3.43 19.19 11.20
N THR A 282 -4.19 20.08 11.83
CA THR A 282 -5.65 19.93 12.00
C THR A 282 -6.46 20.38 10.78
N SER A 283 -5.79 20.67 9.66
CA SER A 283 -6.42 21.13 8.42
C SER A 283 -6.55 19.99 7.42
N ALA A 284 -7.79 19.60 7.10
CA ALA A 284 -8.10 18.66 6.03
C ALA A 284 -7.96 19.36 4.65
N VAL A 285 -6.77 19.29 4.05
CA VAL A 285 -6.49 19.94 2.76
C VAL A 285 -7.11 19.14 1.62
N GLN A 286 -8.19 19.64 1.01
CA GLN A 286 -8.78 19.04 -0.18
C GLN A 286 -7.89 19.29 -1.40
N SER A 287 -7.40 18.22 -2.01
CA SER A 287 -6.47 18.32 -3.13
C SER A 287 -7.17 18.78 -4.41
N LYS A 288 -6.46 19.62 -5.18
CA LYS A 288 -6.81 20.00 -6.56
C LYS A 288 -5.85 19.39 -7.59
N HIS A 289 -4.85 18.64 -7.13
CA HIS A 289 -3.79 18.07 -7.97
C HIS A 289 -3.77 16.53 -7.94
N GLY A 290 -4.90 15.90 -7.63
CA GLY A 290 -5.07 14.44 -7.71
C GLY A 290 -4.44 13.68 -6.53
N LEU A 291 -4.30 14.29 -5.38
CA LEU A 291 -3.93 13.63 -4.13
C LEU A 291 -5.17 13.27 -3.31
N LEU A 292 -4.96 12.42 -2.30
CA LEU A 292 -5.97 12.05 -1.32
C LEU A 292 -5.84 12.96 -0.09
N THR A 293 -6.98 13.34 0.46
CA THR A 293 -7.05 13.92 1.81
C THR A 293 -7.42 12.80 2.77
N THR A 294 -6.66 12.62 3.85
CA THR A 294 -6.88 11.51 4.78
C THR A 294 -6.59 11.93 6.21
N VAL A 295 -7.03 11.13 7.17
CA VAL A 295 -6.61 11.27 8.57
C VAL A 295 -5.22 10.63 8.73
N ALA A 296 -4.31 11.34 9.38
CA ALA A 296 -2.95 10.92 9.69
C ALA A 296 -2.89 10.16 11.03
N TYR A 297 -3.52 10.69 12.07
CA TYR A 297 -3.71 10.05 13.37
C TYR A 297 -4.64 10.90 14.25
N GLN A 298 -5.12 10.32 15.35
CA GLN A 298 -5.78 11.09 16.40
C GLN A 298 -5.30 10.63 17.79
N LEU A 299 -4.95 11.59 18.64
CA LEU A 299 -4.68 11.37 20.06
C LEU A 299 -5.95 11.54 20.90
N PRO A 300 -6.05 10.89 22.07
CA PRO A 300 -7.15 11.13 23.00
C PRO A 300 -7.31 12.61 23.33
N ASN A 301 -8.55 13.09 23.33
CA ASN A 301 -8.91 14.49 23.64
C ASN A 301 -8.27 15.55 22.71
N ALA A 302 -7.77 15.16 21.54
CA ALA A 302 -7.24 16.06 20.53
C ALA A 302 -8.06 15.99 19.23
N PRO A 303 -8.11 17.07 18.44
CA PRO A 303 -8.65 17.00 17.08
C PRO A 303 -7.81 16.03 16.23
N PRO A 304 -8.41 15.44 15.18
CA PRO A 304 -7.65 14.63 14.23
C PRO A 304 -6.57 15.47 13.54
N VAL A 305 -5.42 14.84 13.32
CA VAL A 305 -4.38 15.34 12.43
C VAL A 305 -4.61 14.73 11.06
N TYR A 306 -4.50 15.52 10.01
CA TYR A 306 -4.72 15.12 8.63
C TYR A 306 -3.41 14.98 7.86
N ALA A 307 -3.50 14.33 6.71
CA ALA A 307 -2.44 14.26 5.73
C ALA A 307 -2.96 14.43 4.30
N LEU A 308 -2.09 14.95 3.45
CA LEU A 308 -2.16 14.69 2.02
C LEU A 308 -1.41 13.41 1.73
N GLU A 309 -1.97 12.57 0.87
CA GLU A 309 -1.36 11.31 0.44
C GLU A 309 -1.32 11.23 -1.09
N GLY A 310 -0.14 10.86 -1.60
CA GLY A 310 0.06 10.53 -2.99
C GLY A 310 0.63 9.13 -3.11
N SER A 311 0.05 8.35 -4.01
CA SER A 311 0.44 6.96 -4.24
C SER A 311 1.01 6.78 -5.63
N VAL A 312 2.12 6.06 -5.72
CA VAL A 312 2.74 5.60 -6.95
C VAL A 312 2.62 4.09 -6.97
N ALA A 313 1.96 3.54 -8.00
CA ALA A 313 1.69 2.10 -8.05
C ALA A 313 2.97 1.26 -8.15
N ILE A 314 3.95 1.71 -8.94
CA ILE A 314 5.11 0.92 -9.32
C ILE A 314 6.40 1.67 -8.96
N ALA A 315 7.10 1.14 -7.94
CA ALA A 315 8.43 1.56 -7.54
C ALA A 315 9.36 0.36 -7.40
N GLY A 316 9.33 -0.36 -6.28
CA GLY A 316 10.10 -1.61 -6.11
C GLY A 316 9.65 -2.72 -7.04
N ALA A 317 8.40 -2.69 -7.48
CA ALA A 317 7.92 -3.54 -8.56
C ALA A 317 8.67 -3.31 -9.89
N ALA A 318 9.19 -2.11 -10.15
CA ALA A 318 10.01 -1.86 -11.33
C ALA A 318 11.36 -2.59 -11.24
N VAL A 319 12.00 -2.57 -10.07
CA VAL A 319 13.24 -3.33 -9.82
C VAL A 319 12.97 -4.83 -9.87
N THR A 320 11.85 -5.27 -9.30
CA THR A 320 11.43 -6.67 -9.35
C THR A 320 11.16 -7.12 -10.79
N TRP A 321 10.60 -6.25 -11.64
CA TRP A 321 10.43 -6.52 -13.06
C TRP A 321 11.77 -6.65 -13.80
N LEU A 322 12.81 -5.89 -13.43
CA LEU A 322 14.16 -6.10 -13.97
C LEU A 322 14.70 -7.50 -13.62
N ARG A 323 14.38 -8.01 -12.43
CA ARG A 323 14.80 -9.34 -11.95
C ARG A 323 13.99 -10.48 -12.59
N ASP A 324 12.68 -10.43 -12.47
CA ASP A 324 11.79 -11.55 -12.81
C ASP A 324 11.27 -11.47 -14.24
N GLY A 325 11.12 -10.25 -14.77
CA GLY A 325 10.60 -10.02 -16.12
C GLY A 325 11.69 -9.96 -17.17
N LEU A 326 12.69 -9.10 -16.97
CA LEU A 326 13.81 -8.95 -17.92
C LEU A 326 15.02 -9.85 -17.62
N HIS A 327 15.06 -10.50 -16.46
CA HIS A 327 16.20 -11.35 -16.04
C HIS A 327 17.56 -10.65 -16.16
N CYS A 328 17.59 -9.37 -15.79
CA CYS A 328 18.75 -8.49 -15.90
C CYS A 328 19.58 -8.40 -14.62
N ILE A 329 19.01 -8.83 -13.49
CA ILE A 329 19.62 -8.91 -12.16
C ILE A 329 19.09 -10.18 -11.48
N ASP A 330 19.89 -10.80 -10.61
CA ASP A 330 19.47 -12.00 -9.85
C ASP A 330 18.79 -11.61 -8.52
N SER A 331 19.14 -10.44 -7.99
CA SER A 331 18.58 -9.91 -6.75
C SER A 331 18.32 -8.40 -6.83
N ALA A 332 17.35 -7.92 -6.03
CA ALA A 332 17.03 -6.49 -6.00
C ALA A 332 18.22 -5.61 -5.57
N LYS A 333 19.18 -6.15 -4.81
CA LYS A 333 20.39 -5.44 -4.36
C LYS A 333 21.35 -5.14 -5.51
N GLU A 334 21.38 -5.97 -6.54
CA GLU A 334 22.28 -5.79 -7.69
C GLU A 334 21.92 -4.61 -8.57
N VAL A 335 20.68 -4.11 -8.51
CA VAL A 335 20.26 -2.95 -9.30
C VAL A 335 21.13 -1.71 -9.02
N GLU A 336 21.58 -1.53 -7.78
CA GLU A 336 22.44 -0.42 -7.40
C GLU A 336 23.84 -0.57 -8.01
N VAL A 337 24.41 -1.78 -7.94
CA VAL A 337 25.73 -2.09 -8.51
C VAL A 337 25.70 -1.90 -10.03
N LEU A 338 24.66 -2.42 -10.67
CA LEU A 338 24.48 -2.33 -12.12
C LEU A 338 24.23 -0.89 -12.58
N ALA A 339 23.39 -0.14 -11.88
CA ALA A 339 23.17 1.28 -12.19
C ALA A 339 24.44 2.12 -11.97
N ASN A 340 25.27 1.79 -10.97
CA ASN A 340 26.55 2.46 -10.72
C ASN A 340 27.66 2.13 -11.73
N SER A 341 27.48 1.13 -12.59
CA SER A 341 28.47 0.82 -13.64
C SER A 341 28.42 1.81 -14.82
N VAL A 342 27.46 2.75 -14.81
CA VAL A 342 27.31 3.84 -15.78
C VAL A 342 27.15 5.17 -15.03
N PRO A 343 27.64 6.31 -15.59
CA PRO A 343 27.57 7.60 -14.92
C PRO A 343 26.15 8.20 -14.88
N ASP A 344 25.31 7.85 -15.86
CA ASP A 344 23.91 8.27 -15.98
C ASP A 344 23.14 7.32 -16.91
N SER A 345 21.88 7.65 -17.21
CA SER A 345 21.00 6.85 -18.06
C SER A 345 21.24 7.03 -19.56
N ASP A 346 22.19 7.88 -19.98
CA ASP A 346 22.49 8.21 -21.39
C ASP A 346 21.22 8.55 -22.22
N GLY A 347 20.30 9.31 -21.62
CA GLY A 347 19.04 9.73 -22.24
C GLY A 347 17.93 8.66 -22.25
N VAL A 348 18.17 7.47 -21.71
CA VAL A 348 17.14 6.45 -21.52
C VAL A 348 16.18 6.89 -20.43
N THR A 349 14.88 6.88 -20.73
CA THR A 349 13.83 7.18 -19.76
C THR A 349 12.88 5.99 -19.66
N PHE A 350 12.56 5.61 -18.43
CA PHE A 350 11.60 4.56 -18.15
C PHE A 350 10.38 5.13 -17.41
N VAL A 351 9.17 4.91 -17.93
CA VAL A 351 7.91 5.19 -17.24
C VAL A 351 7.29 3.85 -16.83
N PRO A 352 7.30 3.47 -15.55
CA PRO A 352 6.87 2.14 -15.10
C PRO A 352 5.35 2.02 -14.91
N ALA A 353 4.56 2.47 -15.87
CA ALA A 353 3.09 2.50 -15.80
C ALA A 353 2.43 1.14 -16.11
N PHE A 354 2.90 0.03 -15.52
CA PHE A 354 2.44 -1.33 -15.87
C PHE A 354 0.92 -1.50 -15.78
N ASN A 355 0.31 -0.91 -14.76
CA ASN A 355 -1.14 -0.92 -14.52
C ASN A 355 -1.73 0.50 -14.57
N GLY A 356 -1.16 1.39 -15.39
CA GLY A 356 -1.51 2.80 -15.42
C GLY A 356 -0.69 3.66 -14.44
N LEU A 357 -1.01 4.96 -14.42
CA LEU A 357 -0.42 5.94 -13.52
C LEU A 357 -1.45 6.38 -12.47
N LEU A 358 -1.05 6.39 -11.19
CA LEU A 358 -1.85 6.92 -10.08
C LEU A 358 -1.59 8.43 -9.92
N ALA A 359 -1.55 8.94 -8.69
CA ALA A 359 -1.31 10.35 -8.41
C ALA A 359 0.04 10.83 -9.00
N PRO A 360 0.11 12.07 -9.53
CA PRO A 360 -0.99 13.02 -9.72
C PRO A 360 -1.79 12.81 -11.03
N HIS A 361 -1.45 11.81 -11.84
CA HIS A 361 -1.94 11.68 -13.22
C HIS A 361 -3.31 11.00 -13.37
N TRP A 362 -3.59 9.96 -12.58
CA TRP A 362 -4.81 9.12 -12.65
C TRP A 362 -5.18 8.65 -14.06
N ARG A 363 -4.22 8.02 -14.75
CA ARG A 363 -4.36 7.52 -16.12
C ARG A 363 -4.29 6.00 -16.17
N ALA A 364 -5.46 5.35 -16.11
CA ALA A 364 -5.59 3.90 -16.24
C ALA A 364 -5.21 3.36 -17.63
N ASP A 365 -5.21 4.22 -18.64
CA ASP A 365 -4.85 3.94 -20.03
C ASP A 365 -3.33 4.05 -20.30
N ALA A 366 -2.55 4.54 -19.34
CA ALA A 366 -1.09 4.61 -19.47
C ALA A 366 -0.45 3.20 -19.40
N ARG A 367 0.65 2.98 -20.12
CA ARG A 367 1.42 1.71 -20.08
C ARG A 367 2.92 1.93 -19.94
N GLY A 368 3.62 0.90 -19.48
CA GLY A 368 5.08 0.92 -19.33
C GLY A 368 5.77 1.36 -20.62
N LEU A 369 6.65 2.36 -20.53
CA LEU A 369 7.36 2.93 -21.68
C LEU A 369 8.85 3.06 -21.39
N LEU A 370 9.69 2.38 -22.16
CA LEU A 370 11.14 2.57 -22.19
C LEU A 370 11.52 3.27 -23.50
N ILE A 371 12.05 4.49 -23.42
CA ILE A 371 12.33 5.35 -24.58
C ILE A 371 13.73 5.96 -24.50
N GLY A 372 14.29 6.35 -25.65
CA GLY A 372 15.63 6.96 -25.72
C GLY A 372 16.77 5.96 -25.96
N LEU A 373 16.46 4.72 -26.35
CA LEU A 373 17.47 3.69 -26.62
C LEU A 373 18.30 4.05 -27.86
N THR A 374 19.63 3.94 -27.73
CA THR A 374 20.61 4.05 -28.83
C THR A 374 21.39 2.75 -28.98
N ARG A 375 22.28 2.65 -29.99
CA ARG A 375 23.14 1.47 -30.16
C ARG A 375 24.10 1.24 -28.98
N GLY A 376 24.40 2.29 -28.21
CA GLY A 376 25.30 2.21 -27.05
C GLY A 376 24.57 1.82 -25.75
N THR A 377 23.24 1.80 -25.75
CA THR A 377 22.47 1.50 -24.56
C THR A 377 22.72 0.08 -24.07
N THR A 378 22.88 -0.04 -22.75
CA THR A 378 23.10 -1.31 -22.05
C THR A 378 22.05 -1.48 -20.97
N VAL A 379 21.97 -2.69 -20.41
CA VAL A 379 21.11 -2.98 -19.26
C VAL A 379 21.42 -2.08 -18.05
N ALA A 380 22.68 -1.65 -17.89
CA ALA A 380 23.08 -0.70 -16.84
C ALA A 380 22.36 0.65 -16.97
N HIS A 381 22.21 1.17 -18.19
CA HIS A 381 21.45 2.39 -18.45
C HIS A 381 19.96 2.21 -18.14
N VAL A 382 19.39 1.02 -18.40
CA VAL A 382 17.99 0.71 -18.06
C VAL A 382 17.80 0.59 -16.54
N ALA A 383 18.75 -0.03 -15.83
CA ALA A 383 18.76 -0.08 -14.37
C ALA A 383 18.84 1.33 -13.76
N ARG A 384 19.73 2.18 -14.30
CA ARG A 384 19.84 3.59 -13.93
C ARG A 384 18.55 4.36 -14.16
N ALA A 385 17.98 4.27 -15.36
CA ALA A 385 16.70 4.90 -15.72
C ALA A 385 15.54 4.43 -14.83
N THR A 386 15.59 3.19 -14.34
CA THR A 386 14.59 2.65 -13.40
C THR A 386 14.67 3.33 -12.03
N LEU A 387 15.88 3.57 -11.49
CA LEU A 387 16.04 4.31 -10.23
C LEU A 387 15.65 5.79 -10.40
N GLU A 388 16.02 6.41 -11.53
CA GLU A 388 15.61 7.77 -11.88
C GLU A 388 14.08 7.89 -11.98
N ALA A 389 13.40 6.91 -12.58
CA ALA A 389 11.95 6.88 -12.69
C ALA A 389 11.25 6.89 -11.32
N VAL A 390 11.76 6.12 -10.36
CA VAL A 390 11.22 6.11 -8.99
C VAL A 390 11.38 7.48 -8.33
N ALA A 391 12.53 8.12 -8.51
CA ALA A 391 12.79 9.45 -7.98
C ALA A 391 11.88 10.53 -8.63
N CYS A 392 11.68 10.45 -9.94
CA CYS A 392 10.83 11.36 -10.69
C CYS A 392 9.34 11.21 -10.34
N GLN A 393 8.83 9.97 -10.20
CA GLN A 393 7.45 9.75 -9.75
C GLN A 393 7.21 10.34 -8.35
N SER A 394 8.17 10.15 -7.43
CA SER A 394 8.08 10.73 -6.09
C SER A 394 8.12 12.27 -6.13
N LYS A 395 8.87 12.85 -7.06
CA LYS A 395 8.87 14.30 -7.30
C LYS A 395 7.55 14.80 -7.83
N ASP A 396 6.95 14.15 -8.81
CA ASP A 396 5.66 14.58 -9.38
C ASP A 396 4.58 14.62 -8.29
N VAL A 397 4.58 13.62 -7.40
CA VAL A 397 3.71 13.59 -6.23
C VAL A 397 4.02 14.73 -5.25
N LEU A 398 5.29 14.96 -4.94
CA LEU A 398 5.68 16.03 -4.02
C LEU A 398 5.34 17.42 -4.59
N ASP A 399 5.59 17.66 -5.88
CA ASP A 399 5.26 18.92 -6.53
C ASP A 399 3.74 19.19 -6.46
N ALA A 400 2.91 18.15 -6.66
CA ALA A 400 1.46 18.24 -6.45
C ALA A 400 1.09 18.54 -4.99
N MET A 401 1.76 17.89 -4.02
CA MET A 401 1.52 18.15 -2.59
C MET A 401 1.86 19.57 -2.20
N MET A 402 3.00 20.07 -2.69
CA MET A 402 3.43 21.44 -2.44
C MET A 402 2.46 22.44 -3.05
N ALA A 403 1.91 22.17 -4.23
CA ALA A 403 0.90 23.02 -4.84
C ALA A 403 -0.37 23.09 -3.98
N ASP A 404 -0.90 21.95 -3.51
CA ASP A 404 -2.08 21.93 -2.64
C ASP A 404 -1.82 22.53 -1.24
N ALA A 405 -0.67 22.21 -0.64
CA ALA A 405 -0.32 22.68 0.69
C ALA A 405 -0.08 24.19 0.74
N ARG A 406 0.59 24.79 -0.27
CA ARG A 406 0.87 26.25 -0.32
C ARG A 406 -0.40 27.10 -0.25
N HIS A 407 -1.51 26.60 -0.78
CA HIS A 407 -2.79 27.32 -0.75
C HIS A 407 -3.43 27.37 0.64
N VAL A 408 -3.14 26.40 1.51
CA VAL A 408 -3.82 26.23 2.81
C VAL A 408 -2.88 26.47 4.00
N LEU A 409 -1.58 26.26 3.82
CA LEU A 409 -0.53 26.49 4.80
C LEU A 409 0.46 27.57 4.31
N PRO A 410 0.01 28.79 3.92
CA PRO A 410 0.87 29.79 3.28
C PRO A 410 2.02 30.24 4.19
N THR A 411 1.82 30.26 5.50
CA THR A 411 2.85 30.64 6.49
C THR A 411 3.93 29.58 6.67
N LEU A 412 3.75 28.37 6.13
CA LEU A 412 4.71 27.26 6.22
C LEU A 412 5.31 26.91 4.85
N ALA A 413 4.92 27.60 3.77
CA ALA A 413 5.33 27.24 2.41
C ALA A 413 6.86 27.25 2.21
N GLU A 414 7.55 28.22 2.79
CA GLU A 414 9.02 28.30 2.76
C GLU A 414 9.64 27.24 3.69
N ASP A 415 9.11 27.09 4.91
CA ASP A 415 9.58 26.08 5.86
C ASP A 415 9.47 24.66 5.32
N ILE A 416 8.34 24.30 4.68
CA ILE A 416 8.11 22.98 4.11
C ILE A 416 9.14 22.68 3.00
N ALA A 417 9.50 23.68 2.19
CA ALA A 417 10.51 23.49 1.13
C ALA A 417 11.90 23.17 1.69
N HIS A 418 12.18 23.51 2.95
CA HIS A 418 13.44 23.22 3.63
C HIS A 418 13.39 21.99 4.53
N ARG A 419 12.20 21.39 4.74
CA ARG A 419 12.08 20.17 5.54
C ARG A 419 12.63 18.96 4.80
N PRO A 420 13.33 18.05 5.51
CA PRO A 420 13.82 16.83 4.90
C PRO A 420 12.66 15.91 4.51
N LEU A 421 12.79 15.24 3.37
CA LEU A 421 11.97 14.07 3.06
C LEU A 421 12.52 12.87 3.84
N ARG A 422 11.77 12.41 4.85
CA ARG A 422 12.11 11.18 5.58
C ARG A 422 11.73 9.97 4.73
N VAL A 423 12.57 8.94 4.70
CA VAL A 423 12.37 7.78 3.83
C VAL A 423 12.48 6.47 4.59
N ASP A 424 11.72 5.49 4.15
CA ASP A 424 11.71 4.13 4.66
C ASP A 424 11.28 3.13 3.56
N GLY A 425 11.15 1.86 3.93
CA GLY A 425 10.81 0.78 3.01
C GLY A 425 12.01 0.11 2.36
N GLY A 426 11.78 -1.06 1.75
CA GLY A 426 12.85 -1.96 1.30
C GLY A 426 13.79 -1.38 0.25
N MET A 427 13.35 -0.42 -0.58
CA MET A 427 14.26 0.23 -1.54
C MET A 427 15.08 1.37 -0.93
N SER A 428 14.72 1.87 0.26
CA SER A 428 15.46 2.97 0.89
C SER A 428 16.90 2.60 1.23
N VAL A 429 17.26 1.31 1.22
CA VAL A 429 18.65 0.84 1.38
C VAL A 429 19.55 1.18 0.17
N ASN A 430 18.96 1.52 -0.99
CA ASN A 430 19.68 1.87 -2.21
C ASN A 430 20.17 3.32 -2.13
N ASN A 431 21.44 3.51 -1.82
CA ASN A 431 22.03 4.83 -1.56
C ASN A 431 22.07 5.69 -2.83
N LEU A 432 22.30 5.06 -3.98
CA LEU A 432 22.26 5.72 -5.28
C LEU A 432 20.88 6.32 -5.57
N MET A 433 19.81 5.56 -5.34
CA MET A 433 18.44 6.03 -5.52
C MET A 433 18.13 7.20 -4.59
N LEU A 434 18.54 7.14 -3.32
CA LEU A 434 18.35 8.24 -2.38
C LEU A 434 19.13 9.50 -2.75
N GLN A 435 20.35 9.36 -3.29
CA GLN A 435 21.09 10.51 -3.83
C GLN A 435 20.39 11.12 -5.05
N ILE A 436 19.92 10.28 -5.99
CA ILE A 436 19.13 10.76 -7.15
C ILE A 436 17.85 11.45 -6.65
N GLN A 437 17.20 10.92 -5.61
CA GLN A 437 16.01 11.52 -5.04
C GLN A 437 16.31 12.92 -4.46
N ALA A 438 17.39 13.07 -3.69
CA ALA A 438 17.81 14.38 -3.15
C ALA A 438 18.12 15.37 -4.29
N ASP A 439 18.85 14.92 -5.33
CA ASP A 439 19.15 15.70 -6.51
C ASP A 439 17.87 16.12 -7.26
N VAL A 440 16.95 15.20 -7.53
CA VAL A 440 15.71 15.46 -8.25
C VAL A 440 14.80 16.42 -7.47
N LEU A 441 14.67 16.23 -6.16
CA LEU A 441 13.83 17.09 -5.31
C LEU A 441 14.43 18.46 -5.06
N GLN A 442 15.76 18.58 -5.18
CA GLN A 442 16.51 19.75 -4.70
C GLN A 442 16.27 20.00 -3.21
N GLY A 443 16.22 18.91 -2.43
CA GLY A 443 15.98 18.93 -0.99
C GLY A 443 16.72 17.79 -0.28
N THR A 444 16.73 17.85 1.05
CA THR A 444 17.42 16.86 1.87
C THR A 444 16.58 15.59 1.99
N VAL A 445 17.20 14.43 1.82
CA VAL A 445 16.57 13.11 2.05
C VAL A 445 17.23 12.47 3.26
N VAL A 446 16.44 11.87 4.16
CA VAL A 446 16.97 11.29 5.40
C VAL A 446 16.40 9.90 5.66
N ARG A 447 17.28 8.93 5.89
CA ARG A 447 16.92 7.55 6.28
C ARG A 447 17.16 7.38 7.78
N GLN A 448 16.19 6.79 8.47
CA GLN A 448 16.24 6.54 9.91
C GLN A 448 17.01 5.24 10.23
N VAL A 449 17.59 5.14 11.43
CA VAL A 449 18.24 3.92 11.95
C VAL A 449 17.30 2.71 11.98
N ILE A 450 16.06 2.88 12.42
CA ILE A 450 15.04 1.83 12.40
C ILE A 450 14.25 1.97 11.10
N THR A 451 14.47 1.03 10.17
CA THR A 451 13.88 1.07 8.83
C THR A 451 12.41 0.63 8.78
N GLU A 452 11.97 -0.16 9.75
CA GLU A 452 10.61 -0.68 9.91
C GLU A 452 9.69 0.36 10.58
N THR A 453 9.62 1.56 10.01
CA THR A 453 8.92 2.71 10.58
C THR A 453 7.42 2.49 10.74
N THR A 454 6.81 1.65 9.90
CA THR A 454 5.42 1.21 10.04
C THR A 454 5.17 0.55 11.40
N ALA A 455 5.96 -0.49 11.73
CA ALA A 455 5.85 -1.17 13.02
C ALA A 455 6.27 -0.26 14.18
N LEU A 456 7.27 0.60 13.97
CA LEU A 456 7.70 1.58 14.96
C LEU A 456 6.58 2.58 15.31
N GLY A 457 5.82 3.07 14.34
CA GLY A 457 4.70 3.98 14.59
C GLY A 457 3.57 3.33 15.39
N ALA A 458 3.26 2.07 15.10
CA ALA A 458 2.32 1.30 15.90
C ALA A 458 2.83 1.08 17.33
N ALA A 459 4.14 0.80 17.50
CA ALA A 459 4.76 0.70 18.82
C ALA A 459 4.69 2.04 19.57
N PHE A 460 5.03 3.15 18.93
CA PHE A 460 4.91 4.49 19.53
C PHE A 460 3.50 4.79 20.01
N ALA A 461 2.48 4.50 19.21
CA ALA A 461 1.08 4.65 19.61
C ALA A 461 0.75 3.80 20.85
N ALA A 462 1.16 2.53 20.83
CA ALA A 462 0.93 1.60 21.95
C ALA A 462 1.65 2.01 23.23
N GLY A 463 2.88 2.53 23.12
CA GLY A 463 3.68 3.00 24.24
C GLY A 463 3.18 4.32 24.82
N LEU A 464 2.65 5.23 24.01
CA LEU A 464 1.93 6.42 24.50
C LEU A 464 0.69 6.01 25.30
N ALA A 465 -0.09 5.04 24.79
CA ALA A 465 -1.33 4.62 25.45
C ALA A 465 -1.09 3.91 26.80
N CYS A 466 0.01 3.17 26.97
CA CYS A 466 0.36 2.56 28.25
C CYS A 466 1.21 3.47 29.17
N GLY A 467 1.47 4.72 28.75
CA GLY A 467 2.25 5.68 29.54
C GLY A 467 3.75 5.39 29.58
N ARG A 468 4.25 4.54 28.67
CA ARG A 468 5.67 4.25 28.55
C ARG A 468 6.47 5.43 28.02
N TRP A 469 5.82 6.16 27.11
CA TRP A 469 6.22 7.48 26.64
C TRP A 469 5.08 8.46 26.93
N THR A 470 5.43 9.71 27.17
CA THR A 470 4.50 10.71 27.72
C THR A 470 4.06 11.74 26.70
N SER A 471 4.82 11.95 25.63
CA SER A 471 4.53 12.99 24.64
C SER A 471 5.10 12.68 23.25
N LEU A 472 4.55 13.35 22.23
CA LEU A 472 5.12 13.32 20.87
C LEU A 472 6.53 13.93 20.83
N GLU A 473 6.81 14.90 21.69
CA GLU A 473 8.15 15.52 21.79
C GLU A 473 9.19 14.50 22.28
N GLU A 474 8.84 13.68 23.27
CA GLU A 474 9.69 12.59 23.75
C GLU A 474 10.01 11.60 22.63
N LEU A 475 9.00 11.22 21.82
CA LEU A 475 9.19 10.34 20.67
C LEU A 475 10.07 10.96 19.59
N SER A 476 9.94 12.27 19.31
CA SER A 476 10.80 12.98 18.37
C SER A 476 12.27 12.92 18.76
N HIS A 477 12.60 12.90 20.06
CA HIS A 477 13.97 12.75 20.54
C HIS A 477 14.52 11.32 20.39
N MET A 478 13.66 10.32 20.18
CA MET A 478 14.08 8.94 19.90
C MET A 478 14.33 8.68 18.42
N TRP A 479 13.88 9.58 17.55
CA TRP A 479 14.15 9.49 16.12
C TRP A 479 15.61 9.84 15.84
N GLU A 480 16.33 8.93 15.18
CA GLU A 480 17.75 9.08 14.86
C GLU A 480 17.97 8.82 13.37
N ALA A 481 18.61 9.78 12.70
CA ALA A 481 19.03 9.66 11.32
C ALA A 481 20.24 8.72 11.21
N GLU A 482 20.17 7.73 10.33
CA GLU A 482 21.30 6.86 9.99
C GLU A 482 22.16 7.49 8.89
N ALA A 483 21.53 8.08 7.87
CA ALA A 483 22.21 8.75 6.78
C ALA A 483 21.35 9.89 6.20
N THR A 484 22.03 10.90 5.68
CA THR A 484 21.41 12.09 5.08
C THR A 484 22.05 12.37 3.73
N TRP A 485 21.22 12.62 2.71
CA TRP A 485 21.63 12.99 1.37
C TRP A 485 21.19 14.42 1.08
N ALA A 486 22.16 15.28 0.76
CA ALA A 486 21.91 16.61 0.25
C ALA A 486 22.04 16.62 -1.29
N PRO A 487 21.39 17.57 -1.99
CA PRO A 487 21.55 17.70 -3.43
C PRO A 487 23.03 17.89 -3.81
N SER A 488 23.52 17.03 -4.69
CA SER A 488 24.86 17.06 -5.27
C SER A 488 24.88 17.64 -6.68
N GLN A 489 23.72 17.67 -7.34
CA GLN A 489 23.52 18.25 -8.67
C GLN A 489 22.59 19.45 -8.61
N THR A 490 22.85 20.46 -9.45
CA THR A 490 22.06 21.68 -9.56
C THR A 490 20.72 21.45 -10.27
N PRO A 491 19.72 22.34 -10.09
CA PRO A 491 18.44 22.24 -10.81
C PRO A 491 18.59 22.22 -12.34
N VAL A 492 19.61 22.90 -12.86
CA VAL A 492 19.94 22.96 -14.29
C VAL A 492 20.46 21.62 -14.78
N GLN A 493 21.38 20.99 -14.05
CA GLN A 493 21.88 19.65 -14.38
C GLN A 493 20.74 18.62 -14.35
N MET A 494 19.81 18.75 -13.40
CA MET A 494 18.68 17.83 -13.27
C MET A 494 17.65 17.90 -14.40
N GLN A 495 17.68 18.95 -15.23
CA GLN A 495 16.82 18.99 -16.43
C GLN A 495 17.11 17.86 -17.41
N ARG A 496 18.32 17.27 -17.38
CA ARG A 496 18.68 16.10 -18.21
C ARG A 496 17.82 14.87 -17.92
N ILE A 497 17.26 14.77 -16.70
CA ILE A 497 16.36 13.69 -16.28
C ILE A 497 14.90 14.18 -16.31
N LEU A 498 14.64 15.37 -15.77
CA LEU A 498 13.28 15.89 -15.57
C LEU A 498 12.53 16.21 -16.88
N ALA A 499 13.21 16.79 -17.87
CA ALA A 499 12.55 17.16 -19.12
C ALA A 499 12.18 15.93 -19.96
N PRO A 500 13.06 14.93 -20.17
CA PRO A 500 12.70 13.67 -20.80
C PRO A 500 11.62 12.90 -20.03
N TRP A 501 11.69 12.86 -18.70
CA TRP A 501 10.67 12.24 -17.85
C TRP A 501 9.27 12.76 -18.16
N LYS A 502 9.06 14.08 -18.08
CA LYS A 502 7.75 14.70 -18.36
C LYS A 502 7.24 14.36 -19.76
N ALA A 503 8.13 14.38 -20.75
CA ALA A 503 7.78 14.06 -22.13
C ALA A 503 7.48 12.57 -22.34
N ALA A 504 8.15 11.67 -21.60
CA ALA A 504 7.91 10.23 -21.64
C ALA A 504 6.58 9.88 -20.97
N VAL A 505 6.25 10.50 -19.82
CA VAL A 505 4.95 10.33 -19.16
C VAL A 505 3.80 10.64 -20.11
N GLN A 506 3.85 11.77 -20.83
CA GLN A 506 2.81 12.12 -21.81
C GLN A 506 2.69 11.11 -22.96
N ARG A 507 3.80 10.50 -23.39
CA ARG A 507 3.79 9.47 -24.43
C ARG A 507 3.31 8.11 -23.94
N SER A 508 3.40 7.85 -22.62
CA SER A 508 2.91 6.60 -22.02
C SER A 508 1.38 6.53 -21.95
N ILE A 509 0.72 7.70 -22.00
CA ILE A 509 -0.71 7.91 -21.83
C ILE A 509 -1.46 7.65 -23.15
N GLY A 510 -2.69 7.13 -23.08
CA GLY A 510 -3.51 6.82 -24.26
C GLY A 510 -3.08 5.55 -25.00
N TRP A 511 -2.19 4.75 -24.40
CA TRP A 511 -1.61 3.59 -25.06
C TRP A 511 -2.54 2.38 -25.08
N SER A 512 -3.15 2.06 -23.93
CA SER A 512 -4.14 1.00 -23.89
C SER A 512 -5.46 1.56 -24.44
N PRO A 513 -6.10 0.90 -25.43
CA PRO A 513 -7.52 1.10 -25.60
C PRO A 513 -8.11 0.65 -24.26
N LEU A 514 -8.70 1.57 -23.48
CA LEU A 514 -9.60 1.15 -22.41
C LEU A 514 -10.61 0.25 -23.14
N SER A 515 -10.63 -1.04 -22.82
CA SER A 515 -11.54 -1.95 -23.50
C SER A 515 -12.96 -1.46 -23.27
N ALA A 516 -13.52 -0.80 -24.29
CA ALA A 516 -14.97 -0.63 -24.42
C ALA A 516 -15.68 -2.00 -24.40
N ASP A 517 -14.93 -3.09 -24.57
CA ASP A 517 -15.41 -4.47 -24.57
C ASP A 517 -15.49 -5.16 -23.20
N ALA A 518 -14.88 -4.63 -22.13
CA ALA A 518 -15.15 -5.15 -20.79
C ALA A 518 -16.55 -4.75 -20.28
N ALA A 519 -17.18 -3.74 -20.89
CA ALA A 519 -18.55 -3.33 -20.62
C ALA A 519 -19.58 -3.96 -21.59
N SER A 520 -19.15 -4.49 -22.74
CA SER A 520 -20.06 -5.03 -23.77
C SER A 520 -20.37 -6.52 -23.62
N HIS A 521 -19.53 -7.29 -22.90
CA HIS A 521 -19.73 -8.74 -22.74
C HIS A 521 -20.57 -9.13 -21.51
N ALA A 522 -21.00 -8.16 -20.70
CA ALA A 522 -22.02 -8.35 -19.66
C ALA A 522 -23.44 -7.95 -20.12
N ALA A 523 -23.59 -7.34 -21.30
CA ALA A 523 -24.87 -6.83 -21.80
C ALA A 523 -25.50 -7.68 -22.93
N THR A 524 -24.89 -8.80 -23.34
CA THR A 524 -25.41 -9.71 -24.39
C THR A 524 -25.79 -11.10 -23.87
N ALA A 525 -26.02 -11.25 -22.56
CA ALA A 525 -26.62 -12.43 -21.96
C ALA A 525 -28.05 -12.19 -21.43
N ALA A 526 -28.72 -11.15 -21.94
CA ALA A 526 -30.11 -10.84 -21.62
C ALA A 526 -30.81 -10.19 -22.83
N ASP A 527 -30.87 -10.90 -23.95
CA ASP A 527 -32.00 -10.73 -24.87
C ASP A 527 -32.17 -11.99 -25.73
N GLY A 528 -33.20 -12.77 -25.41
CA GLY A 528 -33.68 -13.85 -26.24
C GLY A 528 -34.75 -13.31 -27.18
N GLY A 529 -34.53 -13.35 -28.48
CA GLY A 529 -35.55 -12.98 -29.45
C GLY A 529 -35.12 -12.98 -30.92
N GLY A 530 -35.14 -14.16 -31.55
CA GLY A 530 -35.48 -14.41 -32.96
C GLY A 530 -34.83 -13.57 -34.08
N GLY A 531 -33.97 -14.21 -34.88
CA GLY A 531 -33.59 -13.69 -36.21
C GLY A 531 -32.51 -14.52 -36.90
N THR A 532 -32.92 -15.34 -37.86
CA THR A 532 -32.09 -16.18 -38.73
C THR A 532 -31.19 -15.35 -39.66
N THR A 533 -29.87 -15.59 -39.66
CA THR A 533 -28.99 -15.52 -40.85
C THR A 533 -27.60 -16.13 -40.56
N SER A 534 -26.94 -16.57 -41.64
CA SER A 534 -25.88 -17.58 -41.74
C SER A 534 -24.55 -17.32 -41.01
N LEU A 535 -24.09 -18.33 -40.26
CA LEU A 535 -22.69 -18.49 -39.82
C LEU A 535 -21.90 -19.29 -40.88
N GLY A 536 -20.94 -18.62 -41.52
CA GLY A 536 -19.97 -19.25 -42.40
C GLY A 536 -18.55 -18.73 -42.13
N SER A 537 -17.62 -19.67 -41.99
CA SER A 537 -16.15 -19.51 -42.19
C SER A 537 -15.25 -18.96 -41.07
N THR A 538 -15.34 -19.47 -39.85
CA THR A 538 -14.18 -19.36 -38.91
C THR A 538 -13.96 -20.58 -38.02
N ALA A 539 -14.98 -21.42 -37.82
CA ALA A 539 -14.85 -22.70 -37.10
C ALA A 539 -14.25 -23.85 -37.95
N GLU A 540 -14.27 -23.75 -39.29
CA GLU A 540 -13.75 -24.80 -40.19
C GLU A 540 -12.23 -24.72 -40.44
N MET A 541 -11.60 -23.60 -40.09
CA MET A 541 -10.15 -23.40 -40.30
C MET A 541 -9.32 -23.90 -39.11
N VAL A 542 -9.88 -23.89 -37.89
CA VAL A 542 -9.18 -24.31 -36.67
C VAL A 542 -9.15 -25.84 -36.51
N MET A 543 -10.14 -26.56 -37.07
CA MET A 543 -10.18 -28.03 -37.08
C MET A 543 -9.24 -28.71 -38.09
N ARG A 544 -8.73 -27.98 -39.10
CA ARG A 544 -7.80 -28.54 -40.10
C ARG A 544 -6.32 -28.51 -39.69
N ILE A 545 -5.94 -27.67 -38.72
CA ILE A 545 -4.57 -27.63 -38.19
C ILE A 545 -4.36 -28.70 -37.11
N ALA A 546 -5.41 -29.05 -36.35
CA ALA A 546 -5.33 -30.07 -35.29
C ALA A 546 -5.22 -31.52 -35.82
N VAL A 547 -5.65 -31.81 -37.05
CA VAL A 547 -5.62 -33.17 -37.63
C VAL A 547 -4.32 -33.48 -38.39
N THR A 548 -3.50 -32.48 -38.72
CA THR A 548 -2.26 -32.70 -39.50
C THR A 548 -1.04 -33.00 -38.61
N VAL A 549 -1.09 -32.68 -37.31
CA VAL A 549 0.02 -32.97 -36.36
C VAL A 549 -0.04 -34.40 -35.80
N ALA A 550 -1.13 -35.14 -36.05
CA ALA A 550 -1.28 -36.53 -35.60
C ALA A 550 -0.75 -37.60 -36.59
N ALA A 551 -0.20 -37.22 -37.76
CA ALA A 551 0.12 -38.17 -38.83
C ALA A 551 1.60 -38.26 -39.25
N THR A 552 2.52 -37.53 -38.62
CA THR A 552 3.96 -37.64 -38.89
C THR A 552 4.73 -37.82 -37.60
N GLY A 553 5.04 -39.08 -37.28
CA GLY A 553 5.86 -39.47 -36.13
C GLY A 553 7.28 -38.93 -36.24
N ILE A 554 7.53 -37.78 -35.61
CA ILE A 554 8.87 -37.25 -35.35
C ILE A 554 8.94 -36.95 -33.84
N ALA A 555 9.93 -37.55 -33.18
CA ALA A 555 10.13 -37.50 -31.74
C ALA A 555 10.28 -36.05 -31.22
N LEU A 556 9.49 -35.70 -30.21
CA LEU A 556 9.68 -34.49 -29.40
C LEU A 556 10.96 -34.65 -28.55
N LEU A 557 12.05 -34.01 -28.97
CA LEU A 557 13.10 -33.59 -28.04
C LEU A 557 12.60 -32.33 -27.32
N THR A 558 12.71 -32.33 -25.99
CA THR A 558 12.27 -31.18 -25.19
C THR A 558 13.22 -30.00 -25.41
N PHE A 559 12.69 -28.76 -25.39
CA PHE A 559 13.45 -27.51 -25.57
C PHE A 559 14.71 -27.40 -24.68
N ARG A 560 14.72 -28.14 -23.56
CA ARG A 560 15.81 -28.21 -22.58
C ARG A 560 17.03 -28.98 -23.10
N GLU A 561 16.84 -29.99 -23.95
CA GLU A 561 17.92 -30.79 -24.55
C GLU A 561 18.55 -30.10 -25.74
N LEU A 562 17.77 -29.34 -26.52
CA LEU A 562 18.28 -28.49 -27.59
C LEU A 562 19.21 -27.40 -27.04
N PHE A 563 18.88 -26.80 -25.88
CA PHE A 563 19.70 -25.77 -25.24
C PHE A 563 21.02 -26.31 -24.67
N ALA A 564 21.03 -27.56 -24.19
CA ALA A 564 22.24 -28.22 -23.70
C ALA A 564 23.21 -28.57 -24.84
N ALA A 565 22.70 -29.00 -26.00
CA ALA A 565 23.50 -29.31 -27.17
C ALA A 565 24.18 -28.06 -27.76
N THR A 566 23.48 -26.93 -27.82
CA THR A 566 24.02 -25.66 -28.35
C THR A 566 25.11 -25.08 -27.43
N ARG A 567 25.03 -25.28 -26.11
CA ARG A 567 26.06 -24.87 -25.16
C ARG A 567 27.37 -25.66 -25.27
N SER A 568 27.29 -26.92 -25.72
CA SER A 568 28.48 -27.76 -25.95
C SER A 568 29.19 -27.45 -27.26
N LEU A 569 28.48 -26.92 -28.26
CA LEU A 569 29.04 -26.57 -29.57
C LEU A 569 29.72 -25.19 -29.58
N LEU A 570 29.37 -24.30 -28.66
CA LEU A 570 29.97 -22.95 -28.51
C LEU A 570 31.21 -22.89 -27.59
N ARG A 571 31.73 -24.04 -27.14
CA ARG A 571 32.94 -24.16 -26.30
C ARG A 571 34.09 -24.95 -26.96
N LYS A 572 34.00 -25.21 -28.27
CA LYS A 572 35.13 -25.57 -29.14
C LYS A 572 35.31 -24.47 -30.16
#